data_AF-A0A934W0W5-F1
#
_entry.id   AF-A0A934W0W5-F1
#
_cell.length_a   1.000
_cell.length_b   1.000
_cell.length_c   1.000
_cell.angle_alpha   90.00
_cell.angle_beta   90.00
_cell.angle_gamma   90.00
#
_symmetry.space_group_name_H-M   'P 1'
#
loop_
_entity.id
_entity.type
_entity.pdbx_description
1 polymer ?
#
loop_
_entity_poly.entity_id
_entity_poly.type
_entity_poly.pdbx_seq_one_letter_code
_entity_poly.pdbx_strand_id
1 'polypeptide(L)'
;MSEYVYGGAADIDRAIGFMVALDDSQRDALAVLEIDQAIDELQAEYTKASADPGYRPTDDFVDRLSGYLAMADDVENPKLR
;
A
#
# COMPACT_ATOMS: atom_id res chain seq x y z
N MET A 1 -4.92 -16.01 8.45
CA MET A 1 -5.54 -14.71 8.14
C MET A 1 -4.70 -13.68 8.85
N SER A 2 -4.16 -12.70 8.11
CA SER A 2 -3.42 -11.58 8.70
C SER A 2 -4.32 -10.90 9.74
N GLU A 3 -3.84 -10.66 10.95
CA GLU A 3 -4.56 -9.90 11.99
C GLU A 3 -4.59 -8.39 11.69
N TYR A 4 -4.25 -8.01 10.46
CA TYR A 4 -4.17 -6.61 10.03
C TYR A 4 -5.53 -5.91 10.20
N VAL A 5 -5.52 -4.87 11.04
CA VAL A 5 -6.65 -3.99 11.26
C VAL A 5 -6.39 -2.72 10.47
N TYR A 6 -7.26 -2.42 9.52
CA TYR A 6 -7.19 -1.20 8.72
C TYR A 6 -7.22 0.05 9.61
N GLY A 7 -6.12 0.79 9.62
CA GLY A 7 -5.88 2.01 10.40
C GLY A 7 -6.37 3.30 9.75
N GLY A 8 -7.06 3.22 8.61
CA GLY A 8 -7.57 4.38 7.88
C GLY A 8 -6.58 4.92 6.85
N ALA A 9 -6.73 6.20 6.50
CA ALA A 9 -5.95 6.84 5.45
C ALA A 9 -4.43 6.79 5.68
N ALA A 10 -3.97 6.74 6.94
CA ALA A 10 -2.54 6.68 7.27
C ALA A 10 -1.86 5.39 6.77
N ASP A 11 -2.57 4.27 6.79
CA ASP A 11 -2.05 2.99 6.29
C ASP A 11 -1.90 3.04 4.77
N ILE A 12 -2.86 3.66 4.08
CA ILE A 12 -2.81 3.83 2.63
C ILE A 12 -1.67 4.77 2.24
N ASP A 13 -1.49 5.89 2.94
CA ASP A 13 -0.39 6.85 2.73
C ASP A 13 0.98 6.17 2.86
N ARG A 14 1.15 5.34 3.90
CA ARG A 14 2.39 4.57 4.09
C ARG A 14 2.64 3.60 2.93
N ALA A 15 1.61 2.88 2.49
CA ALA A 15 1.73 1.98 1.34
C ALA A 15 2.06 2.73 0.05
N ILE A 16 1.47 3.91 -0.20
CA ILE A 16 1.82 4.76 -1.34
C ILE A 16 3.29 5.13 -1.28
N GLY A 17 3.79 5.59 -0.13
CA GLY A 17 5.19 5.96 0.04
C GLY A 17 6.15 4.81 -0.27
N PHE A 18 5.81 3.59 0.17
CA PHE A 18 6.58 2.40 -0.16
C PHE A 18 6.56 2.07 -1.67
N MET A 19 5.38 2.09 -2.29
CA MET A 19 5.25 1.76 -3.72
C MET A 19 5.97 2.77 -4.62
N VAL A 20 5.94 4.06 -4.28
CA VAL A 20 6.72 5.09 -5.00
C VAL A 20 8.23 4.83 -4.88
N ALA A 21 8.72 4.49 -3.68
CA ALA A 21 10.12 4.15 -3.49
C ALA A 21 10.52 2.86 -4.24
N LEU A 22 9.59 1.90 -4.33
CA LEU A 22 9.77 0.69 -5.11
C LEU A 22 9.86 1.02 -6.61
N ASP A 23 8.95 1.85 -7.13
CA ASP A 23 8.94 2.29 -8.53
C ASP A 23 10.28 2.93 -8.96
N ASP A 24 10.78 3.87 -8.16
CA ASP A 24 12.07 4.54 -8.38
C ASP A 24 13.27 3.57 -8.46
N SER A 25 13.14 2.40 -7.83
CA SER A 25 14.18 1.37 -7.81
C SER A 25 14.07 0.35 -8.94
N GLN A 26 12.93 0.30 -9.64
CA GLN A 26 12.64 -0.73 -10.61
C GLN A 26 13.22 -0.45 -11.99
N ARG A 27 13.70 -1.52 -12.62
CA ARG A 27 14.31 -1.49 -13.96
C ARG A 27 13.50 -2.25 -15.00
N ASP A 28 12.52 -3.03 -14.54
CA ASP A 28 11.63 -3.79 -15.41
C ASP A 28 10.38 -2.94 -15.71
N ALA A 29 10.14 -2.67 -16.99
CA ALA A 29 9.04 -1.82 -17.43
C ALA A 29 7.66 -2.43 -17.15
N LEU A 30 7.53 -3.76 -17.09
CA LEU A 30 6.27 -4.40 -16.70
C LEU A 30 6.02 -4.21 -15.20
N ALA A 31 7.07 -4.34 -14.38
CA ALA A 31 6.96 -4.11 -12.94
C ALA A 31 6.60 -2.65 -12.61
N VAL A 32 7.18 -1.69 -13.34
CA VAL A 32 6.81 -0.25 -13.22
C VAL A 32 5.32 -0.04 -13.51
N LEU A 33 4.80 -0.61 -14.60
CA LEU A 33 3.38 -0.48 -14.94
C LEU A 33 2.44 -1.10 -13.89
N GLU A 34 2.84 -2.23 -13.30
CA GLU A 34 2.06 -2.86 -12.22
C GLU A 34 2.09 -2.01 -10.94
N ILE A 35 3.22 -1.37 -10.65
CA ILE A 35 3.37 -0.47 -9.50
C ILE A 35 2.58 0.81 -9.71
N ASP A 36 2.63 1.42 -10.90
CA ASP A 36 1.83 2.59 -11.28
C ASP A 36 0.34 2.33 -11.06
N GLN A 37 -0.16 1.18 -11.54
CA GLN A 37 -1.57 0.81 -11.37
C GLN A 37 -1.93 0.64 -9.88
N ALA A 38 -1.03 0.07 -9.07
CA ALA A 38 -1.24 -0.08 -7.64
C ALA A 38 -1.23 1.29 -6.92
N ILE A 39 -0.35 2.21 -7.31
CA ILE A 39 -0.30 3.58 -6.78
C ILE A 39 -1.60 4.32 -7.10
N ASP A 40 -2.11 4.20 -8.32
CA ASP A 40 -3.39 4.81 -8.73
C ASP A 40 -4.56 4.30 -7.88
N GLU A 41 -4.63 2.98 -7.64
CA GLU A 41 -5.65 2.38 -6.78
C GLU A 41 -5.53 2.90 -5.34
N LEU A 42 -4.32 2.91 -4.77
CA LEU A 42 -4.06 3.41 -3.43
C LEU A 42 -4.43 4.90 -3.29
N GLN A 43 -4.10 5.74 -4.26
CA GLN A 43 -4.43 7.18 -4.23
C GLN A 43 -5.95 7.43 -4.29
N ALA A 44 -6.67 6.63 -5.09
CA ALA A 44 -8.12 6.71 -5.16
C ALA A 44 -8.76 6.34 -3.82
N GLU A 45 -8.30 5.26 -3.19
CA GLU A 45 -8.79 4.82 -1.88
C GLU A 45 -8.39 5.77 -0.76
N TYR A 46 -7.17 6.32 -0.80
CA TYR A 46 -6.69 7.36 0.12
C TYR A 46 -7.58 8.59 0.08
N THR A 47 -7.97 9.04 -1.12
CA THR A 47 -8.85 10.20 -1.28
C THR A 47 -10.20 9.97 -0.60
N LYS A 48 -10.79 8.77 -0.75
CA LYS A 48 -12.06 8.40 -0.11
C LYS A 48 -11.91 8.32 1.41
N ALA A 49 -10.87 7.64 1.89
CA ALA A 49 -10.57 7.50 3.32
C ALA A 49 -10.24 8.83 4.00
N SER A 50 -9.62 9.76 3.28
CA SER A 50 -9.32 11.10 3.79
C SER A 50 -10.54 12.01 3.84
N ALA A 51 -11.48 11.83 2.91
CA ALA A 51 -12.72 12.62 2.84
C ALA A 51 -13.78 12.15 3.85
N ASP A 52 -13.81 10.86 4.17
CA ASP A 52 -14.77 10.28 5.12
C ASP A 52 -14.05 9.37 6.13
N PRO A 53 -13.94 9.77 7.42
CA PRO A 53 -13.33 8.95 8.47
C PRO A 53 -14.05 7.61 8.74
N GLY A 54 -15.31 7.47 8.32
CA GLY A 54 -16.07 6.23 8.41
C GLY A 54 -15.91 5.32 7.18
N TYR A 55 -15.19 5.77 6.15
CA TYR A 55 -14.99 5.00 4.94
C TYR A 55 -14.11 3.77 5.20
N ARG A 56 -14.62 2.61 4.78
CA ARG A 56 -13.89 1.36 4.79
C ARG A 56 -13.77 0.85 3.35
N PRO A 57 -12.54 0.64 2.83
CA PRO A 57 -12.33 -0.03 1.55
C PRO A 57 -12.88 -1.46 1.54
N THR A 58 -12.90 -2.09 0.38
CA THR A 58 -13.26 -3.50 0.25
C THR A 58 -12.26 -4.40 0.97
N ASP A 59 -12.72 -5.57 1.45
CA ASP A 59 -11.84 -6.54 2.11
C ASP A 59 -10.69 -6.98 1.17
N ASP A 60 -10.95 -7.13 -0.13
CA ASP A 60 -9.92 -7.42 -1.15
C ASP A 60 -8.82 -6.35 -1.22
N PHE A 61 -9.20 -5.07 -1.09
CA PHE A 61 -8.22 -3.98 -1.07
C PHE A 61 -7.43 -3.99 0.24
N VAL A 62 -8.10 -4.22 1.37
CA VAL A 62 -7.46 -4.32 2.69
C VAL A 62 -6.45 -5.46 2.71
N ASP A 63 -6.76 -6.60 2.09
CA ASP A 63 -5.83 -7.72 1.94
C ASP A 63 -4.59 -7.33 1.12
N ARG A 64 -4.76 -6.64 -0.02
CA ARG A 64 -3.64 -6.12 -0.83
C ARG A 64 -2.80 -5.10 -0.05
N LEU A 65 -3.46 -4.16 0.61
CA LEU A 65 -2.83 -3.13 1.44
C LEU A 65 -1.97 -3.75 2.54
N SER A 66 -2.48 -4.81 3.20
CA SER A 66 -1.72 -5.54 4.21
C SER A 66 -0.43 -6.15 3.66
N GLY A 67 -0.46 -6.62 2.41
CA GLY A 67 0.71 -7.14 1.72
C GLY A 67 1.76 -6.05 1.46
N TYR A 68 1.33 -4.88 0.97
CA TYR A 68 2.24 -3.75 0.73
C TYR A 68 2.88 -3.24 2.02
N LEU A 69 2.12 -3.16 3.10
CA LEU A 69 2.64 -2.76 4.41
C LEU A 69 3.62 -3.77 4.98
N ALA A 70 3.36 -5.07 4.83
CA ALA A 70 4.31 -6.10 5.24
C ALA A 70 5.62 -6.02 4.46
N MET A 71 5.56 -5.73 3.15
CA MET A 71 6.76 -5.50 2.34
C MET A 71 7.52 -4.24 2.79
N ALA A 72 6.81 -3.16 3.11
CA ALA A 72 7.40 -1.94 3.63
C ALA A 72 8.11 -2.18 4.97
N ASP A 73 7.47 -2.90 5.89
CA ASP A 73 8.04 -3.29 7.19
C ASP A 73 9.32 -4.15 7.02
N ASP A 74 9.31 -5.10 6.08
CA ASP A 74 10.46 -5.95 5.78
C ASP A 74 11.66 -5.15 5.23
N VAL A 75 11.40 -4.12 4.41
CA VAL A 75 12.43 -3.23 3.87
C VAL A 75 13.00 -2.30 4.95
N GLU A 76 12.14 -1.79 5.83
CA GLU A 76 12.55 -0.93 6.94
C GLU A 76 13.28 -1.69 8.06
N ASN A 77 12.97 -2.97 8.26
CA ASN A 77 13.57 -3.80 9.30
C ASN A 77 14.17 -5.13 8.77
N PRO A 78 15.33 -5.06 8.09
CA PRO A 78 15.96 -6.24 7.50
C PRO A 78 16.51 -7.26 8.51
N LYS A 79 16.38 -7.04 9.83
CA LYS A 79 16.98 -7.85 10.91
C LYS A 79 16.08 -8.99 11.43
N LEU A 80 14.92 -9.25 10.83
CA LEU A 80 14.04 -10.36 11.19
C LEU A 80 14.14 -11.58 10.25
N ARG A 81 15.16 -11.63 9.38
CA ARG A 81 15.44 -12.79 8.52
C ARG A 81 16.44 -13.77 9.14
#